data_AF-A0A919JES5-F1
#
_entry.id   AF-A0A919JES5-F1
#
_cell.length_a   1.000
_cell.length_b   1.000
_cell.length_c   1.000
_cell.angle_alpha   90.00
_cell.angle_beta   90.00
_cell.angle_gamma   90.00
#
_symmetry.space_group_name_H-M   'P 1'
#
loop_
_entity.id
_entity.type
_entity.pdbx_description
1 polymer ?
#
loop_
_entity_poly.entity_id
_entity_poly.type
_entity_poly.pdbx_seq_one_letter_code
_entity_poly.pdbx_strand_id
1 'polypeptide(L)'
;MNYRVEYNGEDLELATLDAALDNAKNAIAADVGPVSGWTVEHDESINDWFVQGVINGEAVGATAVVTGPEPMLAARTYPRHAPASSDDVARRRVFTGSTPADALGMAANWLAGRPEVVAVDDLGWRPGRDGFELRVYYRS
;
A
#
# COMPACT_ATOMS: atom_id res chain seq x y z
N MET A 1 -7.34 4.35 24.65
CA MET A 1 -7.46 3.33 23.59
C MET A 1 -7.62 4.12 22.32
N ASN A 2 -6.54 4.24 21.55
CA ASN A 2 -6.51 5.10 20.37
C ASN A 2 -6.32 4.24 19.13
N TYR A 3 -6.89 4.69 18.03
CA TYR A 3 -6.68 4.21 16.68
C TYR A 3 -5.63 5.09 16.02
N ARG A 4 -4.81 4.51 15.17
CA ARG A 4 -3.69 5.18 14.55
C ARG A 4 -3.86 5.15 13.04
N VAL A 5 -3.92 6.31 12.39
CA VAL A 5 -4.14 6.44 10.94
C VAL A 5 -2.80 6.76 10.28
N GLU A 6 -2.37 5.90 9.37
CA GLU A 6 -1.18 6.07 8.57
C GLU A 6 -1.56 6.29 7.10
N TYR A 7 -1.16 7.42 6.52
CA TYR A 7 -1.39 7.73 5.11
C TYR A 7 -0.26 8.62 4.57
N ASN A 8 0.38 8.22 3.47
CA ASN A 8 1.51 8.95 2.86
C ASN A 8 2.67 9.28 3.84
N GLY A 9 2.87 8.47 4.87
CA GLY A 9 3.89 8.69 5.90
C GLY A 9 3.49 9.68 7.00
N GLU A 10 2.28 10.25 6.96
CA GLU A 10 1.69 10.96 8.08
C GLU A 10 1.00 9.96 9.03
N ASP A 11 1.16 10.17 10.33
CA ASP A 11 0.58 9.34 11.39
C ASP A 11 -0.28 10.22 12.32
N LEU A 12 -1.54 9.83 12.55
CA LEU A 12 -2.49 10.54 13.43
C LEU A 12 -3.19 9.58 14.40
N GLU A 13 -3.15 9.90 15.70
CA GLU A 13 -3.91 9.17 16.70
C GLU A 13 -5.31 9.76 16.94
N LEU A 14 -6.32 8.90 16.96
CA LEU A 14 -7.72 9.25 17.13
C LEU A 14 -8.40 8.34 18.16
N ALA A 15 -9.37 8.90 18.89
CA ALA A 15 -9.99 8.19 20.01
C ALA A 15 -10.97 7.07 19.59
N THR A 16 -11.47 7.08 18.35
CA THR A 16 -12.48 6.14 17.86
C THR A 16 -12.16 5.64 16.45
N LEU A 17 -12.62 4.43 16.13
CA LEU A 17 -12.47 3.82 14.81
C LEU A 17 -13.16 4.67 13.73
N ASP A 18 -14.38 5.13 13.99
CA ASP A 18 -15.13 5.95 13.02
C ASP A 18 -14.38 7.23 12.68
N ALA A 19 -13.83 7.92 13.68
CA ALA A 19 -13.03 9.11 13.44
C ALA A 19 -11.77 8.80 12.63
N ALA A 20 -11.14 7.65 12.89
CA ALA A 20 -9.96 7.20 12.19
C ALA A 20 -10.24 6.84 10.73
N LEU A 21 -11.34 6.13 10.46
CA LEU A 21 -11.79 5.82 9.10
C LEU A 21 -12.20 7.07 8.33
N ASP A 22 -12.89 8.01 8.96
CA ASP A 22 -13.27 9.27 8.32
C ASP A 22 -12.06 10.15 8.04
N ASN A 23 -11.08 10.19 8.93
CA ASN A 23 -9.82 10.89 8.69
C ASN A 23 -9.04 10.26 7.52
N ALA A 24 -8.90 8.94 7.48
CA ALA A 24 -8.29 8.21 6.38
C ALA A 24 -8.94 8.54 5.03
N LYS A 25 -10.28 8.52 4.97
CA LYS A 25 -11.04 8.88 3.76
C LYS A 25 -10.83 10.34 3.36
N ASN A 26 -10.87 11.26 4.32
CA ASN A 26 -10.64 12.68 4.04
C ASN A 26 -9.23 12.94 3.52
N ALA A 27 -8.22 12.28 4.10
CA ALA A 27 -6.84 12.37 3.64
C ALA A 27 -6.69 11.86 2.20
N ILE A 28 -7.27 10.69 1.89
CA ILE A 28 -7.28 10.16 0.53
C ILE A 28 -7.99 11.10 -0.45
N ALA A 29 -9.19 11.57 -0.11
CA ALA A 29 -9.96 12.45 -0.98
C ALA A 29 -9.29 13.82 -1.22
N ALA A 30 -8.51 14.31 -0.24
CA ALA A 30 -7.72 15.52 -0.39
C ALA A 30 -6.55 15.33 -1.38
N ASP A 31 -5.95 14.13 -1.42
CA ASP A 31 -4.84 13.78 -2.31
C ASP A 31 -5.32 13.46 -3.74
N VAL A 32 -6.32 12.58 -3.89
CA VAL A 32 -6.75 12.07 -5.20
C VAL A 32 -7.92 12.84 -5.83
N GLY A 33 -8.58 13.70 -5.06
CA GLY A 33 -9.81 14.37 -5.49
C GLY A 33 -11.06 13.50 -5.31
N PRO A 34 -12.16 13.81 -6.04
CA PRO A 34 -13.45 13.17 -5.81
C PRO A 34 -13.42 11.66 -6.07
N VAL A 35 -13.78 10.88 -5.05
CA VAL A 35 -13.96 9.43 -5.17
C VAL A 35 -15.43 9.06 -5.34
N SER A 36 -15.70 7.98 -6.07
CA SER A 36 -17.06 7.44 -6.28
C SER A 36 -17.51 6.46 -5.19
N GLY A 37 -16.57 5.95 -4.40
CA GLY A 37 -16.81 4.99 -3.32
C GLY A 37 -15.56 4.69 -2.51
N TRP A 38 -15.70 3.77 -1.55
CA TRP A 38 -14.63 3.37 -0.63
C TRP A 38 -14.60 1.85 -0.49
N THR A 39 -13.40 1.29 -0.44
CA THR A 39 -13.15 -0.07 0.01
C THR A 39 -12.50 0.00 1.39
N VAL A 40 -13.03 -0.77 2.34
CA VAL A 40 -12.45 -0.92 3.68
C VAL A 40 -12.34 -2.42 3.98
N GLU A 41 -11.13 -2.91 4.17
CA GLU A 41 -10.84 -4.29 4.53
C GLU A 41 -10.26 -4.34 5.94
N HIS A 42 -10.73 -5.26 6.78
CA HIS A 42 -10.25 -5.43 8.15
C HIS A 42 -9.45 -6.72 8.25
N ASP A 43 -8.21 -6.63 8.71
CA ASP A 43 -7.39 -7.76 9.08
C ASP A 43 -7.42 -7.95 10.61
N GLU A 44 -8.25 -8.90 11.04
CA GLU A 44 -8.43 -9.26 12.45
C GLU A 44 -7.15 -9.80 13.10
N SER A 45 -6.19 -10.29 12.32
CA SER A 45 -4.96 -10.90 12.85
C SER A 45 -3.95 -9.87 13.37
N ILE A 46 -3.98 -8.67 12.79
CA ILE A 46 -3.12 -7.53 13.15
C ILE A 46 -3.93 -6.33 13.68
N ASN A 47 -5.26 -6.42 13.63
CA ASN A 47 -6.20 -5.38 14.04
C ASN A 47 -6.03 -4.09 13.24
N ASP A 48 -5.85 -4.21 11.92
CA ASP A 48 -5.68 -3.10 10.99
C ASP A 48 -6.84 -3.04 9.98
N TRP A 49 -7.28 -1.83 9.64
CA TRP A 49 -8.22 -1.54 8.57
C TRP A 49 -7.52 -0.85 7.41
N PHE A 50 -7.62 -1.43 6.21
CA PHE A 50 -7.08 -0.90 4.97
C PHE A 50 -8.17 -0.14 4.23
N VAL A 51 -7.98 1.17 4.04
CA VAL A 51 -8.94 2.07 3.41
C VAL A 51 -8.41 2.51 2.05
N GLN A 52 -9.23 2.35 1.00
CA GLN A 52 -8.92 2.76 -0.36
C GLN A 52 -10.07 3.54 -1.00
N GLY A 53 -9.73 4.61 -1.72
CA GLY A 53 -10.68 5.31 -2.58
C GLY A 53 -11.00 4.49 -3.83
N VAL A 54 -12.22 4.60 -4.34
CA VAL A 54 -12.66 3.90 -5.56
C VAL A 54 -13.25 4.90 -6.55
N ILE A 55 -12.79 4.86 -7.81
CA ILE A 55 -13.34 5.61 -8.93
C ILE A 55 -13.79 4.63 -10.01
N ASN A 56 -15.08 4.65 -10.36
CA ASN A 56 -15.67 3.75 -11.37
C ASN A 56 -15.42 2.25 -11.11
N GLY A 57 -15.33 1.85 -9.84
CA GLY A 57 -15.07 0.47 -9.44
C GLY A 57 -13.59 0.08 -9.38
N GLU A 58 -12.66 1.00 -9.70
CA GLU A 58 -11.22 0.77 -9.56
C GLU A 58 -10.64 1.52 -8.35
N ALA A 59 -9.73 0.88 -7.62
CA ALA A 59 -9.03 1.49 -6.50
C ALA A 59 -8.09 2.62 -6.98
N VAL A 60 -8.07 3.73 -6.25
CA VAL A 60 -7.28 4.92 -6.56
C VAL A 60 -6.51 5.43 -5.34
N GLY A 61 -5.34 5.99 -5.60
CA GLY A 61 -4.48 6.58 -4.56
C GLY A 61 -3.70 5.56 -3.74
N ALA A 62 -3.02 6.08 -2.72
CA ALA A 62 -2.43 5.26 -1.67
C ALA A 62 -3.52 4.66 -0.76
N THR A 63 -3.19 3.53 -0.14
CA THR A 63 -4.01 2.92 0.91
C THR A 63 -3.72 3.61 2.23
N ALA A 64 -4.76 4.06 2.93
CA ALA A 64 -4.61 4.47 4.33
C ALA A 64 -4.77 3.24 5.24
N VAL A 65 -3.93 3.15 6.26
CA VAL A 65 -3.98 2.07 7.26
C VAL A 65 -4.46 2.64 8.57
N VAL A 66 -5.55 2.11 9.12
CA VAL A 66 -6.01 2.42 10.46
C VAL A 66 -5.64 1.26 11.36
N THR A 67 -4.74 1.44 12.32
CA THR A 67 -4.38 0.44 13.31
C THR A 67 -5.21 0.62 14.57
N GLY A 68 -5.85 -0.45 15.03
CA GLY A 68 -6.60 -0.46 16.27
C GLY A 68 -5.70 -0.54 17.51
N PRO A 69 -6.27 -0.27 18.71
CA PRO A 69 -5.56 -0.51 19.96
C PRO A 69 -5.17 -1.99 20.07
N GLU A 70 -3.89 -2.27 20.37
CA GLU A 70 -3.31 -3.63 20.32
C GLU A 70 -4.18 -4.69 21.02
N PRO A 71 -4.47 -5.85 20.38
CA PRO A 71 -4.85 -7.06 21.10
C PRO A 71 -3.63 -7.65 21.82
N MET A 72 -3.82 -8.12 23.05
CA MET A 72 -2.80 -8.65 24.00
C MET A 72 -1.97 -9.88 23.55
N LEU A 73 -1.88 -10.20 22.27
CA LEU A 73 -1.07 -11.33 21.79
C LEU A 73 -0.07 -10.84 20.76
N ALA A 74 1.10 -10.45 21.28
CA ALA A 74 2.39 -10.34 20.61
C ALA A 74 2.43 -10.81 19.14
N ALA A 75 1.90 -9.98 18.23
CA ALA A 75 2.29 -10.06 16.84
C ALA A 75 3.71 -9.51 16.79
N ARG A 76 4.68 -10.42 16.66
CA ARG A 76 6.07 -10.08 16.35
C ARG A 76 6.04 -9.00 15.27
N THR A 77 6.69 -7.88 15.55
CA THR A 77 6.91 -6.77 14.63
C THR A 77 7.49 -7.32 13.33
N TYR A 78 6.62 -7.61 12.36
CA TYR A 78 7.04 -7.66 10.97
C TYR A 78 7.28 -6.21 10.54
N PRO A 79 8.32 -5.92 9.76
CA PRO A 79 8.53 -4.57 9.26
C PRO A 79 7.28 -4.14 8.48
N ARG A 80 6.50 -3.22 9.05
CA ARG A 80 5.39 -2.55 8.39
C ARG A 80 6.00 -1.84 7.17
N HIS A 81 5.68 -2.29 5.97
CA HIS A 81 5.90 -1.49 4.77
C HIS A 81 4.90 -0.34 4.81
N ALA A 82 5.24 0.71 5.56
CA ALA A 82 4.67 2.02 5.33
C ALA A 82 4.93 2.37 3.86
N PRO A 83 3.96 2.89 3.09
CA PRO A 83 4.29 3.51 1.82
C PRO A 83 5.33 4.59 2.13
N ALA A 84 6.50 4.47 1.48
CA ALA A 84 7.65 5.33 1.74
C ALA A 84 7.20 6.80 1.71
N SER A 85 7.57 7.52 2.77
CA SER A 85 7.45 8.97 2.93
C SER A 85 7.68 9.70 1.62
N SER A 86 6.77 10.62 1.31
CA SER A 86 6.59 11.37 0.06
C SER A 86 7.75 12.25 -0.39
N ASP A 87 8.95 12.13 0.19
CA ASP A 87 10.12 12.93 -0.19
C ASP A 87 11.02 12.25 -1.25
N ASP A 88 10.79 10.98 -1.56
CA ASP A 88 11.35 10.30 -2.74
C ASP A 88 10.21 9.64 -3.50
N VAL A 89 9.81 10.19 -4.64
CA VAL A 89 8.76 9.60 -5.48
C VAL A 89 9.21 8.21 -5.94
N ALA A 90 8.77 7.16 -5.24
CA ALA A 90 9.06 5.78 -5.58
C ALA A 90 8.65 5.51 -7.04
N ARG A 91 9.64 5.30 -7.89
CA ARG A 91 9.44 5.03 -9.32
C ARG A 91 8.84 3.64 -9.46
N ARG A 92 7.89 3.48 -10.37
CA ARG A 92 7.21 2.19 -10.62
C ARG A 92 7.62 1.59 -11.95
N ARG A 93 7.97 0.31 -11.96
CA ARG A 93 8.15 -0.50 -13.18
C ARG A 93 7.23 -1.71 -13.17
N VAL A 94 6.69 -2.08 -14.33
CA VAL A 94 5.75 -3.20 -14.46
C VAL A 94 6.32 -4.25 -15.41
N PHE A 95 6.17 -5.53 -15.04
CA PHE A 95 6.61 -6.69 -15.80
C PHE A 95 5.44 -7.66 -15.93
N THR A 96 5.19 -8.15 -17.15
CA THR A 96 4.11 -9.09 -17.42
C THR A 96 4.71 -10.38 -17.96
N GLY A 97 4.47 -11.50 -17.26
CA GLY A 97 4.95 -12.82 -17.64
C GLY A 97 3.81 -13.83 -17.76
N SER A 98 4.02 -14.87 -18.56
CA SER A 98 3.11 -16.02 -18.68
C SER A 98 2.97 -16.80 -17.37
N THR A 99 4.02 -16.79 -16.54
CA THR A 99 4.05 -17.39 -15.21
C THR A 99 4.58 -16.40 -14.17
N PRO A 100 4.39 -16.67 -12.87
CA PRO A 100 5.00 -15.86 -11.83
C PRO A 100 6.53 -15.79 -11.92
N ALA A 101 7.15 -16.93 -12.22
CA ALA A 101 8.60 -17.03 -12.35
C ALA A 101 9.11 -16.17 -13.51
N ASP A 102 8.38 -16.11 -14.63
CA ASP A 102 8.75 -15.28 -15.78
C ASP A 102 8.76 -13.79 -15.41
N ALA A 103 7.69 -13.31 -14.76
CA ALA A 103 7.58 -11.91 -14.35
C ALA A 103 8.68 -11.52 -13.36
N LEU A 104 8.99 -12.40 -12.40
CA LEU A 104 10.06 -12.19 -11.42
C LEU A 104 11.45 -12.21 -12.08
N GLY A 105 11.70 -13.15 -13.00
CA GLY A 105 12.95 -13.23 -13.75
C GLY A 105 13.21 -11.98 -14.59
N MET A 106 12.17 -11.44 -15.22
CA MET A 106 12.26 -10.18 -15.98
C MET A 106 12.58 -8.99 -15.07
N ALA A 107 11.95 -8.90 -13.90
CA ALA A 107 12.24 -7.85 -12.92
C ALA A 107 13.68 -7.95 -12.38
N ALA A 108 14.14 -9.16 -12.03
CA ALA A 108 15.49 -9.40 -11.53
C ALA A 108 16.56 -9.02 -12.56
N ASN A 109 16.38 -9.41 -13.82
CA ASN A 109 17.30 -9.04 -14.90
C ASN A 109 17.33 -7.52 -15.14
N TRP A 110 16.18 -6.86 -15.05
CA TRP A 110 16.11 -5.42 -15.19
C TRP A 110 16.82 -4.70 -14.03
N LEU A 111 16.62 -5.14 -12.79
CA LEU A 111 17.30 -4.59 -11.61
C LEU A 111 18.83 -4.79 -11.67
N ALA A 112 19.28 -5.97 -12.11
CA ALA A 112 20.71 -6.26 -12.25
C ALA A 112 21.43 -5.33 -13.23
N GLY A 113 20.71 -4.76 -14.21
CA GLY A 113 21.24 -3.79 -15.17
C GLY A 113 21.13 -2.33 -14.74
N ARG A 114 20.72 -2.05 -13.50
CA ARG A 114 20.35 -0.71 -13.03
C ARG A 114 21.08 -0.32 -11.74
N PRO A 115 22.39 0.01 -11.83
CA PRO A 115 23.17 0.42 -10.65
C PRO A 115 22.68 1.74 -10.05
N GLU A 116 21.91 2.53 -10.79
CA GLU A 116 21.25 3.72 -10.25
C GLU A 116 20.16 3.37 -9.22
N VAL A 117 19.59 2.16 -9.23
CA VAL A 117 18.54 1.78 -8.28
C VAL A 117 19.17 1.49 -6.92
N VAL A 118 18.96 2.41 -5.97
CA VAL A 118 19.49 2.33 -4.60
C VAL A 118 18.62 1.49 -3.66
N ALA A 119 17.32 1.39 -3.92
CA ALA A 119 16.42 0.58 -3.11
C ALA A 119 15.22 0.07 -3.91
N VAL A 120 14.74 -1.14 -3.59
CA VAL A 120 13.42 -1.64 -3.97
C VAL A 120 12.54 -1.54 -2.73
N ASP A 121 11.52 -0.69 -2.78
CA ASP A 121 10.69 -0.36 -1.62
C ASP A 121 9.49 -1.33 -1.47
N ASP A 122 8.89 -1.76 -2.59
CA ASP A 122 7.75 -2.68 -2.58
C ASP A 122 7.61 -3.48 -3.89
N LEU A 123 6.94 -4.64 -3.80
CA LEU A 123 6.60 -5.53 -4.91
C LEU A 123 5.09 -5.81 -4.92
N GLY A 124 4.39 -5.28 -5.92
CA GLY A 124 2.97 -5.54 -6.15
C GLY A 124 2.74 -6.72 -7.08
N TRP A 125 1.81 -7.62 -6.73
CA TRP A 125 1.46 -8.77 -7.55
C TRP A 125 0.00 -8.70 -8.04
N ARG A 126 -0.23 -8.93 -9.34
CA ARG A 126 -1.58 -9.05 -9.89
C ARG A 126 -1.68 -10.17 -10.92
N PRO A 127 -2.40 -11.27 -10.62
CA PRO A 127 -2.80 -12.22 -11.65
C PRO A 127 -3.90 -11.62 -12.54
N GLY A 128 -3.79 -11.83 -13.85
CA GLY A 128 -4.72 -11.34 -14.85
C GLY A 128 -5.05 -12.42 -15.88
N ARG A 129 -5.99 -12.11 -16.79
CA ARG A 129 -6.46 -13.06 -17.81
C ARG A 129 -5.37 -13.47 -18.81
N ASP A 130 -4.39 -12.60 -19.01
CA ASP A 130 -3.32 -12.75 -20.00
C ASP A 130 -1.95 -13.07 -19.35
N GLY A 131 -1.91 -13.35 -18.03
CA GLY A 131 -0.69 -13.70 -17.32
C GLY A 131 -0.56 -13.05 -15.95
N PHE A 132 0.68 -12.87 -15.50
CA PHE A 132 1.05 -12.37 -14.19
C PHE A 132 1.76 -11.03 -14.31
N GLU A 133 1.24 -10.03 -13.61
CA GLU A 133 1.83 -8.70 -13.53
C GLU A 133 2.58 -8.55 -12.20
N LEU A 134 3.85 -8.18 -12.30
CA LEU A 134 4.71 -7.78 -11.18
C LEU A 134 5.00 -6.28 -11.29
N ARG A 135 4.75 -5.55 -10.21
CA ARG A 135 5.06 -4.13 -10.05
C ARG A 135 6.23 -4.00 -9.10
N VAL A 136 7.28 -3.30 -9.52
CA VAL A 136 8.44 -2.98 -8.69
C VAL A 136 8.40 -1.50 -8.39
N TYR A 137 8.36 -1.15 -7.12
CA TYR A 137 8.53 0.21 -6.62
C TYR A 137 9.96 0.38 -6.13
N TYR A 138 10.65 1.41 -6.61
CA TYR A 138 12.08 1.57 -6.39
C TYR A 138 12.48 3.04 -6.31
N ARG A 139 13.62 3.29 -5.64
CA ARG A 139 14.31 4.58 -5.63
C ARG A 139 15.64 4.47 -6.34
N SER A 140 16.03 5.55 -7.01
CA SER A 140 17.22 5.63 -7.84
C SER A 140 17.86 7.00 -7.75
#